data_AF-A0A9D6RZ58-F1
#
_entry.id   AF-A0A9D6RZ58-F1
#
_cell.length_a   1.000
_cell.length_b   1.000
_cell.length_c   1.000
_cell.angle_alpha   90.00
_cell.angle_beta   90.00
_cell.angle_gamma   90.00
#
_symmetry.space_group_name_H-M   'P 1'
#
loop_
_entity.id
_entity.type
_entity.pdbx_description
1 polymer ?
#
loop_
_entity_poly.entity_id
_entity_poly.type
_entity_poly.pdbx_seq_one_letter_code
_entity_poly.pdbx_strand_id
1 'polypeptide(L)'
;MLNRIIFLLSLVGLLISTFLFYEYSLSGPIVCPVGSGCDIVRSSPYSNFWGISLPIWGMGFYLTMAIFAVFRLVKLQLLLALGGFAFGLYLTFLEVFVIGAFCFWCVLSFIISFVILLCAVKLKF
;
A
#
# COMPACT_ATOMS: atom_id res chain seq x y z
N MET A 1 4.96 -20.51 9.36
CA MET A 1 4.93 -19.28 10.18
C MET A 1 4.87 -18.02 9.32
N LEU A 2 5.68 -17.91 8.26
CA LEU A 2 5.67 -16.77 7.33
C LEU A 2 4.29 -16.36 6.82
N ASN A 3 3.42 -17.31 6.51
CA ASN A 3 2.08 -16.98 6.01
C ASN A 3 1.21 -16.25 7.06
N ARG A 4 1.42 -16.51 8.36
CA ARG A 4 0.76 -15.76 9.44
C ARG A 4 1.29 -14.33 9.51
N ILE A 5 2.60 -14.14 9.29
CA ILE A 5 3.23 -12.83 9.24
C ILE A 5 2.66 -12.02 8.07
N ILE A 6 2.62 -12.61 6.86
CA ILE A 6 2.01 -11.98 5.67
C ILE A 6 0.56 -11.59 5.95
N PHE A 7 -0.23 -12.48 6.57
CA PHE A 7 -1.61 -12.21 6.94
C PHE A 7 -1.72 -11.00 7.89
N LEU A 8 -0.93 -10.97 8.97
CA LEU A 8 -0.92 -9.85 9.92
C LEU A 8 -0.50 -8.54 9.27
N LEU A 9 0.57 -8.53 8.46
CA LEU A 9 0.98 -7.34 7.72
C LEU A 9 -0.10 -6.87 6.73
N SER A 10 -0.79 -7.81 6.08
CA SER A 10 -1.87 -7.49 5.15
C SER A 10 -3.04 -6.82 5.88
N LEU A 11 -3.37 -7.26 7.10
CA LEU A 11 -4.38 -6.58 7.92
C LEU A 11 -3.95 -5.16 8.29
N VAL A 12 -2.69 -4.95 8.67
CA VAL A 12 -2.17 -3.60 8.97
C VAL A 12 -2.23 -2.71 7.73
N GLY A 13 -1.78 -3.21 6.57
CA GLY A 13 -1.87 -2.48 5.32
C GLY A 13 -3.30 -2.15 4.90
N LEU A 14 -4.23 -3.09 5.13
CA LEU A 14 -5.66 -2.89 4.89
C LEU A 14 -6.21 -1.76 5.78
N LEU A 15 -5.89 -1.78 7.08
CA LEU A 15 -6.30 -0.72 8.01
C LEU A 15 -5.77 0.65 7.59
N ILE A 16 -4.50 0.74 7.19
CA ILE A 16 -3.91 2.00 6.67
C ILE A 16 -4.67 2.47 5.42
N SER A 17 -4.96 1.55 4.50
CA SER A 17 -5.65 1.89 3.25
C SER A 17 -7.10 2.31 3.48
N THR A 18 -7.80 1.66 4.41
CA THR A 18 -9.16 2.04 4.82
C THR A 18 -9.17 3.39 5.54
N PHE A 19 -8.20 3.65 6.41
CA PHE A 19 -8.02 4.96 7.05
C PHE A 19 -7.80 6.06 6.01
N LEU A 20 -6.89 5.85 5.06
CA LEU A 20 -6.67 6.80 3.97
C LEU A 20 -7.89 6.99 3.08
N PHE A 21 -8.65 5.93 2.81
CA PHE A 21 -9.90 6.04 2.05
C PHE A 21 -10.93 6.92 2.76
N TYR A 22 -11.05 6.76 4.08
CA TYR A 22 -11.91 7.59 4.91
C TYR A 22 -11.46 9.06 4.88
N GLU A 23 -10.17 9.32 5.10
CA GLU A 23 -9.59 10.67 5.04
C GLU A 23 -9.75 11.30 3.64
N TYR A 24 -9.58 10.52 2.57
CA TYR A 24 -9.79 10.98 1.19
C TYR A 24 -11.24 11.37 0.91
N SER A 25 -12.19 10.85 1.69
CA SER A 25 -13.61 11.18 1.58
C SER A 25 -13.98 12.44 2.37
N LEU A 26 -13.13 12.89 3.30
CA LEU A 26 -13.33 14.08 4.13
C LEU A 26 -12.71 15.31 3.48
N SER A 27 -13.33 16.48 3.62
CA SER A 27 -12.80 17.75 3.07
C SER A 27 -11.63 18.34 3.88
N GLY A 28 -11.24 17.70 5.00
CA GLY A 28 -10.22 18.19 5.93
C GLY A 28 -8.80 17.74 5.60
N PRO A 29 -7.80 18.28 6.33
CA PRO A 29 -6.40 17.87 6.21
C PRO A 29 -6.21 16.45 6.74
N ILE A 30 -5.37 15.66 6.07
CA ILE A 30 -5.00 14.32 6.49
C ILE A 30 -4.10 14.42 7.72
N VAL A 31 -4.39 13.62 8.74
CA VAL A 31 -3.48 13.45 9.88
C VAL A 31 -2.18 12.81 9.39
N CYS A 32 -1.12 13.60 9.27
CA CYS A 32 0.15 13.18 8.71
C CYS A 32 1.27 13.44 9.74
N PRO A 33 1.94 12.38 10.26
CA PRO A 33 2.92 12.53 11.35
C PRO A 33 4.16 13.36 11.03
N VAL A 34 4.44 13.58 9.74
CA VAL A 34 5.71 14.16 9.26
C VAL A 34 5.47 15.50 8.53
N GLY A 35 4.36 16.17 8.82
CA GLY A 35 3.99 17.47 8.22
C GLY A 35 2.89 17.36 7.18
N SER A 36 2.74 18.34 6.29
CA SER A 36 1.60 18.44 5.35
C SER A 36 1.77 17.67 4.03
N GLY A 37 2.83 16.86 3.88
CA GLY A 37 3.13 16.16 2.63
C GLY A 37 2.03 15.19 2.17
N CYS A 38 1.28 14.59 3.10
CA CYS A 38 0.16 13.72 2.76
C CYS A 38 -0.96 14.46 2.00
N ASP A 39 -1.25 15.72 2.36
CA ASP A 39 -2.28 16.53 1.68
C ASP A 39 -1.85 16.94 0.28
N ILE A 40 -0.57 17.28 0.12
CA ILE A 40 0.01 17.61 -1.19
C ILE A 40 -0.13 16.40 -2.13
N VAL A 41 0.26 15.21 -1.68
CA VAL A 41 0.14 13.97 -2.45
C VAL A 41 -1.32 13.66 -2.78
N ARG A 42 -2.25 13.85 -1.83
CA ARG A 42 -3.69 13.66 -2.06
C ARG A 42 -4.25 14.63 -3.12
N SER A 43 -3.82 15.88 -3.11
CA SER A 43 -4.28 16.89 -4.08
C SER A 43 -3.72 16.69 -5.48
N SER A 44 -2.69 15.84 -5.62
CA SER A 44 -2.04 15.58 -6.91
C SER A 44 -2.94 14.78 -7.87
N PRO A 45 -2.74 14.88 -9.19
CA PRO A 45 -3.49 14.07 -10.16
C PRO A 45 -3.22 12.56 -10.02
N TYR A 46 -2.11 12.18 -9.37
CA TYR A 46 -1.73 10.79 -9.15
C TYR A 46 -2.51 10.14 -8.00
N SER A 47 -3.22 10.93 -7.18
CA SER A 47 -4.05 10.41 -6.09
C SER A 47 -5.26 9.61 -6.57
N ASN A 48 -5.63 9.75 -7.85
CA ASN A 48 -6.63 8.96 -8.53
C ASN A 48 -6.01 8.24 -9.73
N PHE A 49 -5.95 6.93 -9.65
CA PHE A 49 -5.47 6.09 -10.73
C PHE A 49 -6.67 5.49 -11.46
N TRP A 50 -6.84 5.86 -12.74
CA TRP A 50 -7.99 5.46 -13.58
C TRP A 50 -9.37 5.87 -13.01
N GLY A 51 -9.45 7.06 -12.41
CA GLY A 51 -10.68 7.55 -11.79
C GLY A 51 -11.03 6.88 -10.46
N ILE A 52 -10.17 5.97 -9.97
CA ILE A 52 -10.31 5.31 -8.67
C ILE A 52 -9.22 5.84 -7.74
N SER A 53 -9.58 6.24 -6.53
CA SER A 53 -8.63 6.75 -5.55
C SER A 53 -7.60 5.68 -5.14
N LEU A 54 -6.33 6.07 -5.01
CA LEU A 54 -5.23 5.19 -4.61
C LEU A 54 -5.51 4.31 -3.38
N PRO A 55 -6.19 4.79 -2.32
CA PRO A 55 -6.49 3.96 -1.15
C PRO A 55 -7.32 2.72 -1.48
N ILE A 56 -8.19 2.78 -2.50
CA ILE A 56 -9.01 1.64 -2.93
C ILE A 56 -8.13 0.55 -3.56
N TRP A 57 -7.14 0.95 -4.36
CA TRP A 57 -6.15 0.01 -4.91
C TRP A 57 -5.34 -0.67 -3.80
N GLY A 58 -4.93 0.09 -2.78
CA GLY A 58 -4.28 -0.45 -1.58
C GLY A 58 -5.17 -1.45 -0.84
N MET A 59 -6.44 -1.12 -0.61
CA MET A 59 -7.41 -2.03 0.03
C MET A 59 -7.56 -3.34 -0.77
N GLY A 60 -7.70 -3.25 -2.09
CA GLY A 60 -7.80 -4.42 -2.97
C GLY A 60 -6.56 -5.31 -2.88
N PHE A 61 -5.36 -4.71 -2.91
CA PHE A 61 -4.09 -5.43 -2.76
C PHE A 61 -4.00 -6.17 -1.41
N TYR A 62 -4.22 -5.47 -0.30
CA TYR A 62 -4.07 -6.08 1.03
C TYR A 62 -5.15 -7.10 1.34
N LEU A 63 -6.39 -6.88 0.89
CA LEU A 63 -7.47 -7.84 1.07
C LEU A 63 -7.19 -9.14 0.29
N THR A 64 -6.80 -9.03 -0.98
CA THR A 64 -6.45 -10.20 -1.80
C THR A 64 -5.23 -10.94 -1.25
N MET A 65 -4.23 -10.21 -0.74
CA MET A 65 -3.06 -10.83 -0.11
C MET A 65 -3.39 -11.57 1.19
N ALA A 66 -4.29 -11.03 2.02
CA ALA A 66 -4.80 -11.71 3.21
C ALA A 66 -5.56 -13.00 2.85
N ILE A 67 -6.41 -12.96 1.83
CA ILE A 67 -7.13 -14.14 1.31
C ILE A 67 -6.12 -15.20 0.85
N PHE A 68 -5.15 -14.82 0.02
CA PHE A 68 -4.13 -15.77 -0.45
C PHE A 68 -3.30 -16.36 0.68
N ALA A 69 -3.09 -15.61 1.77
CA ALA A 69 -2.43 -16.12 2.97
C ALA A 69 -3.27 -17.16 3.72
N VAL A 70 -4.60 -17.01 3.76
CA VAL A 70 -5.48 -18.03 4.37
C VAL A 70 -5.49 -19.31 3.52
N PHE A 71 -5.66 -19.19 2.21
CA PHE A 71 -5.73 -20.33 1.29
C PHE A 71 -4.37 -20.90 0.86
N ARG A 72 -3.26 -20.32 1.35
CA ARG A 72 -1.87 -20.75 1.07
C ARG A 72 -1.53 -20.78 -0.43
N LEU A 73 -2.03 -19.81 -1.19
CA LEU A 73 -1.81 -19.70 -2.64
C LEU A 73 -0.44 -19.06 -2.97
N VAL A 74 0.66 -19.72 -2.57
CA VAL A 74 2.03 -19.16 -2.56
C VAL A 74 2.47 -18.55 -3.90
N LYS A 75 2.14 -19.19 -5.04
CA LYS A 75 2.51 -18.66 -6.37
C LYS A 75 1.82 -17.33 -6.67
N LEU A 76 0.53 -17.22 -6.34
CA LEU A 76 -0.24 -15.99 -6.55
C LEU A 76 0.17 -14.90 -5.57
N GLN A 77 0.50 -15.26 -4.33
CA GLN A 77 1.07 -14.33 -3.34
C GLN A 77 2.33 -13.66 -3.87
N LEU A 78 3.27 -14.43 -4.44
CA LEU A 78 4.50 -13.87 -4.97
C LEU A 78 4.25 -12.92 -6.15
N LEU A 79 3.37 -13.32 -7.08
CA LEU A 79 3.03 -12.49 -8.24
C LEU A 79 2.35 -11.19 -7.83
N LEU A 80 1.41 -11.28 -6.89
CA LEU A 80 0.71 -10.11 -6.35
C LEU A 80 1.68 -9.19 -5.58
N ALA A 81 2.56 -9.75 -4.73
CA ALA A 81 3.55 -8.99 -3.98
C ALA A 81 4.55 -8.26 -4.90
N LEU A 82 4.97 -8.90 -6.00
CA LEU A 82 5.82 -8.24 -7.00
C LEU A 82 5.10 -7.06 -7.65
N GLY A 83 3.83 -7.23 -8.01
CA GLY A 83 3.00 -6.15 -8.55
C GLY A 83 2.83 -5.00 -7.55
N GLY A 84 2.50 -5.31 -6.29
CA GLY A 84 2.36 -4.31 -5.22
C GLY A 84 3.66 -3.56 -4.93
N PHE A 85 4.81 -4.25 -4.94
CA PHE A 85 6.11 -3.61 -4.77
C PHE A 85 6.48 -2.71 -5.96
N ALA A 86 6.27 -3.17 -7.19
CA ALA A 86 6.51 -2.37 -8.38
C ALA A 86 5.62 -1.11 -8.41
N PHE A 87 4.35 -1.25 -8.03
CA PHE A 87 3.44 -0.11 -7.92
C PHE A 87 3.85 0.87 -6.82
N GLY A 88 4.26 0.37 -5.65
CA GLY A 88 4.76 1.22 -4.57
C GLY A 88 6.05 1.94 -4.94
N LEU A 89 6.96 1.30 -5.69
CA LEU A 89 8.14 1.96 -6.26
C LEU A 89 7.74 3.09 -7.22
N TYR A 90 6.76 2.84 -8.09
CA TYR A 90 6.24 3.86 -9.01
C TYR A 90 5.68 5.06 -8.25
N LEU A 91 4.88 4.85 -7.20
CA LEU A 91 4.37 5.94 -6.38
C LEU A 91 5.48 6.69 -5.64
N THR A 92 6.45 5.96 -5.06
CA THR A 92 7.59 6.57 -4.37
C THR A 92 8.42 7.42 -5.35
N PHE A 93 8.58 6.97 -6.58
CA PHE A 93 9.23 7.76 -7.63
C PHE A 93 8.47 9.04 -7.93
N LEU A 94 7.13 8.99 -8.04
CA LEU A 94 6.31 10.19 -8.22
C LEU A 94 6.42 11.17 -7.04
N GLU A 95 6.41 10.68 -5.80
CA GLU A 95 6.55 11.50 -4.59
C GLU A 95 7.86 12.30 -4.60
N VAL A 96 8.98 11.65 -4.95
CA VAL A 96 10.31 12.26 -4.92
C VAL A 96 10.56 13.18 -6.12
N PHE A 97 10.25 12.72 -7.34
CA PHE A 97 10.70 13.41 -8.56
C PHE A 97 9.65 14.32 -9.18
N VAL A 98 8.37 14.09 -8.93
CA VAL A 98 7.27 14.82 -9.59
C VAL A 98 6.53 15.71 -8.63
N ILE A 99 6.08 15.17 -7.49
CA ILE A 99 5.29 15.90 -6.51
C ILE A 99 6.18 16.76 -5.61
N GLY A 100 7.38 16.28 -5.28
CA GLY A 100 8.29 16.96 -4.36
C GLY A 100 7.81 16.97 -2.91
N ALA A 101 6.95 16.01 -2.54
CA ALA A 101 6.40 15.88 -1.19
C ALA A 101 6.29 14.40 -0.81
N PHE A 102 6.48 14.10 0.48
CA PHE A 102 6.41 12.73 1.01
C PHE A 102 5.11 12.49 1.76
N CYS A 103 4.39 11.43 1.41
CA CYS A 103 3.26 10.94 2.20
C CYS A 103 3.72 9.81 3.12
N PHE A 104 3.71 10.08 4.43
CA PHE A 104 4.10 9.09 5.44
C PHE A 104 3.33 7.76 5.31
N TRP A 105 2.02 7.84 5.07
CA TRP A 105 1.17 6.66 4.95
C TRP A 105 1.44 5.85 3.68
N CYS A 106 1.72 6.51 2.56
CA CYS A 106 2.10 5.83 1.32
C CYS A 106 3.44 5.10 1.48
N VAL A 107 4.44 5.77 2.06
CA VAL A 107 5.76 5.16 2.33
C VAL A 107 5.64 4.00 3.31
N LEU A 108 4.85 4.14 4.37
CA LEU A 108 4.58 3.05 5.32
C LEU A 108 3.94 1.84 4.62
N SER A 109 2.96 2.09 3.75
CA SER A 109 2.35 1.03 2.93
C SER A 109 3.37 0.39 1.98
N PHE A 110 4.26 1.16 1.36
CA PHE A 110 5.34 0.61 0.54
C PHE A 110 6.27 -0.32 1.33
N ILE A 111 6.68 0.09 2.54
CA ILE A 111 7.52 -0.73 3.41
C ILE A 111 6.81 -2.04 3.77
N ILE A 112 5.52 -1.99 4.11
CA ILE A 112 4.72 -3.18 4.42
C ILE A 112 4.68 -4.13 3.22
N SER A 113 4.38 -3.61 2.02
CA SER A 113 4.36 -4.38 0.77
C SER A 113 5.73 -5.02 0.47
N PHE A 114 6.82 -4.28 0.69
CA PHE A 114 8.18 -4.80 0.52
C PHE A 114 8.52 -5.93 1.50
N VAL A 115 8.15 -5.79 2.78
CA VAL A 115 8.35 -6.88 3.78
C VAL A 115 7.51 -8.10 3.43
N ILE A 116 6.28 -7.91 2.95
CA ILE A 116 5.43 -8.99 2.43
C ILE A 116 6.11 -9.71 1.27
N LEU A 117 6.71 -8.98 0.31
CA LEU A 117 7.45 -9.57 -0.81
C LEU A 117 8.63 -10.42 -0.32
N LEU A 118 9.44 -9.92 0.62
CA LEU A 118 10.56 -10.67 1.20
C LEU A 118 10.09 -11.97 1.88
N CYS A 119 8.96 -11.91 2.59
CA CYS A 119 8.35 -13.09 3.17
C CYS A 119 7.81 -14.05 2.10
N ALA A 120 7.18 -13.54 1.04
CA ALA A 120 6.64 -14.36 -0.04
C ALA A 120 7.75 -15.08 -0.82
N VAL A 121 8.90 -14.43 -1.06
CA VAL A 121 10.06 -15.06 -1.71
C VAL A 121 10.57 -16.23 -0.86
N LYS A 122 10.69 -16.06 0.46
CA LYS A 122 11.12 -17.12 1.39
C LYS A 122 10.11 -18.26 1.57
N LEU A 123 8.87 -18.13 1.08
CA LEU A 123 7.90 -19.24 1.07
C LEU A 123 8.08 -20.17 -0.14
N LYS A 124 8.73 -19.68 -1.20
CA LYS A 124 8.95 -20.44 -2.44
C LYS A 124 10.21 -21.32 -2.39
N PHE A 125 11.16 -20.97 -1.52
CA PHE A 125 12.40 -21.70 -1.27
C PHE A 125 12.28 -22.45 0.07
#